data_AF-S5YQR0-F1
#
_entry.id   AF-S5YQR0-F1
#
_cell.length_a   1.000
_cell.length_b   1.000
_cell.length_c   1.000
_cell.angle_alpha   90.00
_cell.angle_beta   90.00
_cell.angle_gamma   90.00
#
_symmetry.space_group_name_H-M   'P 1'
#
loop_
_entity.id
_entity.type
_entity.pdbx_description
1 polymer ?
#
loop_
_entity_poly.entity_id
_entity_poly.type
_entity_poly.pdbx_seq_one_letter_code
_entity_poly.pdbx_strand_id
1 'polypeptide(L)'
;MAALTGQSGWQISDIGGTSMMAYLGPDVAAGLGTPTNVQKSLGPLMQSLHGSRSPKKWIAGHLLNADLGGSGTDSRNLTPLTTSANRAHSTFEQHIKNMLNECRQIEVDFSSTQQTRSVAAAAAQYPFYYGVRYTVTVSSDRYADRPDPADFHSYVASHIEIDYCFYKFKRDPYFPMMSSGPVRGADITANPKLVRLRSTAAPSPAHSPNITILPSNNPGLHFRARIDNEA
;
A
#
# COMPACT_ATOMS: atom_id res chain seq x y z
N MET A 1 19.55 25.25 -11.88
CA MET A 1 18.81 25.29 -10.60
C MET A 1 18.25 26.70 -10.45
N ALA A 2 16.95 26.88 -10.60
CA ALA A 2 16.29 28.16 -10.36
C ALA A 2 15.18 27.93 -9.33
N ALA A 3 15.39 28.45 -8.12
CA ALA A 3 14.34 28.55 -7.11
C ALA A 3 13.41 29.70 -7.53
N LEU A 4 12.17 29.36 -7.90
CA LEU A 4 11.10 30.35 -8.10
C LEU A 4 10.37 30.51 -6.77
N THR A 5 10.81 31.50 -6.00
CA THR A 5 10.09 32.06 -4.85
C THR A 5 8.94 32.92 -5.38
N GLY A 6 7.77 32.31 -5.58
CA GLY A 6 6.50 32.99 -5.80
C GLY A 6 5.72 33.09 -4.50
N GLN A 7 5.19 34.28 -4.20
CA GLN A 7 4.49 34.62 -2.97
C GLN A 7 3.21 33.79 -2.72
N SER A 8 3.36 32.67 -2.02
CA SER A 8 2.51 32.18 -0.93
C SER A 8 3.20 30.91 -0.43
N GLY A 9 3.57 30.87 0.85
CA GLY A 9 4.53 29.93 1.42
C GLY A 9 4.06 28.49 1.54
N TRP A 10 3.64 27.86 0.44
CA TRP A 10 3.44 26.42 0.36
C TRP A 10 4.76 25.78 -0.06
N GLN A 11 5.49 25.18 0.89
CA GLN A 11 6.59 24.30 0.51
C GLN A 11 5.98 23.05 -0.12
N ILE A 12 6.61 22.52 -1.18
CA ILE A 12 6.16 21.31 -1.88
C ILE A 12 6.07 20.08 -0.94
N SER A 13 6.73 20.15 0.22
CA SER A 13 6.63 19.19 1.33
C SER A 13 5.28 19.18 2.06
N ASP A 14 4.39 20.15 1.82
CA ASP A 14 3.13 20.32 2.55
C ASP A 14 1.90 19.79 1.77
N ILE A 15 2.11 19.14 0.61
CA ILE A 15 1.04 18.70 -0.30
C ILE A 15 0.52 17.27 0.03
N GLY A 16 1.05 16.66 1.09
CA GLY A 16 0.69 15.33 1.57
C GLY A 16 1.83 14.32 1.52
N GLY A 17 1.52 13.07 1.86
CA GLY A 17 2.44 11.94 1.82
C GLY A 17 2.98 11.68 0.41
N THR A 18 4.26 11.37 0.32
CA THR A 18 4.95 11.03 -0.94
C THR A 18 5.24 9.55 -1.07
N SER A 19 5.28 8.81 0.03
CA SER A 19 5.43 7.36 0.03
C SER A 19 5.02 6.76 1.37
N MET A 20 4.73 5.47 1.36
CA MET A 20 4.48 4.68 2.55
C MET A 20 5.01 3.27 2.31
N MET A 21 5.61 2.66 3.34
CA MET A 21 5.97 1.25 3.36
C MET A 21 5.47 0.61 4.65
N ALA A 22 4.84 -0.55 4.53
CA ALA A 22 4.36 -1.34 5.65
C ALA A 22 4.73 -2.82 5.49
N TYR A 23 5.05 -3.46 6.61
CA TYR A 23 5.15 -4.90 6.74
C TYR A 23 3.91 -5.38 7.50
N LEU A 24 3.03 -6.07 6.78
CA LEU A 24 1.72 -6.48 7.27
C LEU A 24 1.78 -7.96 7.65
N GLY A 25 1.62 -8.24 8.94
CA GLY A 25 1.54 -9.61 9.46
C GLY A 25 0.14 -10.23 9.26
N PRO A 26 0.01 -11.56 9.47
CA PRO A 26 -1.25 -12.28 9.29
C PRO A 26 -2.35 -11.81 10.27
N ASP A 27 -1.95 -11.15 11.36
CA ASP A 27 -2.82 -10.68 12.43
C ASP A 27 -3.15 -9.19 12.34
N VAL A 28 -2.86 -8.53 11.20
CA VAL A 28 -3.35 -7.17 10.96
C VAL A 28 -4.88 -7.19 11.10
N ALA A 29 -5.36 -6.58 12.18
CA ALA A 29 -6.78 -6.46 12.47
C ALA A 29 -7.37 -5.28 11.68
N ALA A 30 -8.55 -5.48 11.10
CA ALA A 30 -9.31 -4.37 10.52
C ALA A 30 -9.58 -3.31 11.60
N GLY A 31 -9.45 -2.03 11.25
CA GLY A 31 -9.76 -0.91 12.15
C GLY A 31 -8.62 -0.44 13.07
N LEU A 32 -7.36 -0.83 12.82
CA LEU A 32 -6.21 -0.25 13.54
C LEU A 32 -5.88 1.19 13.11
N GLY A 33 -6.32 1.60 11.93
CA GLY A 33 -6.16 2.95 11.40
C GLY A 33 -7.36 3.85 11.69
N THR A 34 -7.35 5.04 11.10
CA THR A 34 -8.41 6.03 11.28
C THR A 34 -8.95 6.53 9.94
N PRO A 35 -10.26 6.84 9.84
CA PRO A 35 -10.81 7.44 8.63
C PRO A 35 -10.22 8.84 8.42
N THR A 36 -10.22 9.30 7.16
CA THR A 36 -9.69 10.62 6.81
C THR A 36 -10.45 11.73 7.54
N ASN A 37 -9.71 12.59 8.23
CA ASN A 37 -10.22 13.84 8.78
C ASN A 37 -9.66 14.99 7.95
N VAL A 38 -10.44 15.46 6.98
CA VAL A 38 -9.98 16.47 5.99
C VAL A 38 -9.55 17.77 6.68
N GLN A 39 -10.23 18.17 7.76
CA GLN A 39 -9.91 19.39 8.51
C GLN A 39 -8.55 19.33 9.22
N LYS A 40 -8.07 18.14 9.58
CA LYS A 40 -6.81 17.94 10.33
C LYS A 40 -5.63 17.45 9.48
N SER A 41 -5.87 17.10 8.22
CA SER A 41 -4.87 16.46 7.35
C SER A 41 -4.40 17.39 6.23
N LEU A 42 -5.14 17.44 5.12
CA LEU A 42 -4.82 18.19 3.90
C LEU A 42 -5.77 19.39 3.69
N GLY A 43 -6.37 19.90 4.77
CA GLY A 43 -7.51 20.83 4.73
C GLY A 43 -7.39 21.97 3.72
N PRO A 44 -6.34 22.82 3.78
CA PRO A 44 -6.19 23.94 2.86
C PRO A 44 -6.06 23.51 1.39
N LEU A 45 -5.27 22.46 1.11
CA LEU A 45 -5.09 21.93 -0.24
C LEU A 45 -6.39 21.35 -0.79
N MET A 46 -7.09 20.55 0.01
CA MET A 46 -8.38 19.97 -0.39
C MET A 46 -9.44 21.03 -0.62
N GLN A 47 -9.45 22.09 0.21
CA GLN A 47 -10.34 23.24 0.02
C GLN A 47 -10.06 23.94 -1.31
N SER A 48 -8.79 24.14 -1.68
CA SER A 48 -8.42 24.70 -2.98
C SER A 48 -8.81 23.78 -4.16
N LEU A 49 -8.62 22.47 -4.03
CA LEU A 49 -9.01 21.49 -5.06
C LEU A 49 -10.52 21.33 -5.21
N HIS A 50 -11.31 21.64 -4.17
CA HIS A 50 -12.77 21.65 -4.23
C HIS A 50 -13.33 22.99 -4.70
N GLY A 51 -12.59 24.09 -4.49
CA GLY A 51 -12.96 25.44 -4.92
C GLY A 51 -12.62 25.74 -6.38
N SER A 52 -11.74 24.96 -7.01
CA SER A 52 -11.45 25.05 -8.43
C SER A 52 -12.61 24.53 -9.28
N ARG A 53 -12.78 25.08 -10.49
CA ARG A 53 -13.88 24.75 -11.42
C ARG A 53 -13.78 23.35 -12.05
N SER A 54 -12.98 22.44 -11.50
CA SER A 54 -12.80 21.13 -12.11
C SER A 54 -14.01 20.24 -11.88
N PRO A 55 -14.45 19.50 -12.91
CA PRO A 55 -15.47 18.48 -12.75
C PRO A 55 -15.00 17.28 -11.90
N LYS A 56 -13.71 17.20 -11.55
CA LYS A 56 -13.13 16.06 -10.84
C LYS A 56 -13.34 16.16 -9.33
N LYS A 57 -13.86 15.08 -8.75
CA LYS A 57 -14.03 14.94 -7.30
C LYS A 57 -12.74 14.43 -6.66
N TRP A 58 -12.01 15.33 -6.01
CA TRP A 58 -10.79 15.02 -5.25
C TRP A 58 -11.10 14.60 -3.81
N ILE A 59 -10.30 13.69 -3.29
CA ILE A 59 -10.33 13.28 -1.88
C ILE A 59 -8.89 13.18 -1.34
N ALA A 60 -8.76 13.31 -0.01
CA ALA A 60 -7.53 12.97 0.68
C ALA A 60 -7.49 11.44 0.88
N GLY A 61 -6.88 10.74 -0.08
CA GLY A 61 -6.78 9.29 -0.12
C GLY A 61 -5.62 8.77 0.72
N HIS A 62 -5.82 7.62 1.35
CA HIS A 62 -4.80 6.95 2.15
C HIS A 62 -3.70 6.33 1.29
N LEU A 63 -2.44 6.44 1.71
CA LEU A 63 -1.35 5.62 1.18
C LEU A 63 -1.40 4.21 1.80
N LEU A 64 -1.61 4.12 3.11
CA LEU A 64 -1.99 2.90 3.82
C LEU A 64 -3.45 2.97 4.24
N ASN A 65 -4.29 2.05 3.77
CA ASN A 65 -5.69 1.97 4.19
C ASN A 65 -5.84 1.98 5.72
N ALA A 66 -6.93 2.57 6.21
CA ALA A 66 -7.29 2.50 7.63
C ALA A 66 -7.46 1.06 8.15
N ASP A 67 -8.03 0.15 7.35
CA ASP A 67 -8.16 -1.27 7.71
C ASP A 67 -6.81 -1.99 7.77
N LEU A 68 -5.78 -1.41 7.14
CA LEU A 68 -4.41 -1.93 7.17
C LEU A 68 -3.54 -1.17 8.19
N GLY A 69 -4.14 -0.31 9.03
CA GLY A 69 -3.47 0.41 10.10
C GLY A 69 -3.06 1.85 9.77
N GLY A 70 -3.41 2.38 8.60
CA GLY A 70 -3.03 3.74 8.24
C GLY A 70 -3.87 4.83 8.91
N SER A 71 -3.19 5.90 9.33
CA SER A 71 -3.86 7.05 9.96
C SER A 71 -4.46 7.98 8.91
N GLY A 72 -5.74 8.34 9.07
CA GLY A 72 -6.42 9.37 8.29
C GLY A 72 -6.32 10.78 8.90
N THR A 73 -5.58 10.93 9.98
CA THR A 73 -5.26 12.24 10.57
C THR A 73 -3.81 12.64 10.35
N ASP A 74 -2.97 11.72 9.88
CA ASP A 74 -1.57 11.98 9.55
C ASP A 74 -1.46 12.38 8.08
N SER A 75 -1.11 13.64 7.81
CA SER A 75 -0.94 14.15 6.45
C SER A 75 0.13 13.40 5.67
N ARG A 76 1.10 12.75 6.34
CA ARG A 76 2.14 11.93 5.69
C ARG A 76 1.62 10.62 5.12
N ASN A 77 0.43 10.17 5.54
CA ASN A 77 -0.24 8.99 5.01
C ASN A 77 -1.37 9.35 4.03
N LEU A 78 -1.54 10.62 3.69
CA LEU A 78 -2.63 11.08 2.85
C LEU A 78 -2.10 11.82 1.63
N THR A 79 -2.68 11.57 0.47
CA THR A 79 -2.35 12.29 -0.76
C THR A 79 -3.63 12.64 -1.53
N PRO A 80 -3.67 13.76 -2.28
CA PRO A 80 -4.80 14.05 -3.15
C PRO A 80 -4.95 12.98 -4.24
N LEU A 81 -6.08 12.28 -4.21
CA LEU A 81 -6.47 11.33 -5.25
C LEU A 81 -7.82 11.73 -5.82
N THR A 82 -8.04 11.46 -7.11
CA THR A 82 -9.38 11.49 -7.65
C THR A 82 -10.21 10.35 -7.06
N THR A 83 -11.53 10.52 -7.02
CA THR A 83 -12.45 9.47 -6.54
C THR A 83 -12.26 8.16 -7.31
N SER A 84 -11.96 8.22 -8.61
CA SER A 84 -11.65 7.05 -9.44
C SER A 84 -10.33 6.40 -9.03
N ALA A 85 -9.25 7.17 -8.87
CA ALA A 85 -7.96 6.66 -8.44
C ALA A 85 -8.03 6.01 -7.04
N ASN A 86 -8.74 6.63 -6.09
CA ASN A 86 -8.92 6.05 -4.77
C ASN A 86 -9.74 4.74 -4.80
N ARG A 87 -10.74 4.64 -5.68
CA ARG A 87 -11.50 3.40 -5.89
C ARG A 87 -10.66 2.31 -6.56
N ALA A 88 -9.80 2.69 -7.50
CA ALA A 88 -8.83 1.77 -8.09
C ALA A 88 -7.85 1.26 -7.03
N HIS A 89 -7.36 2.15 -6.17
CA HIS A 89 -6.44 1.82 -5.08
C HIS A 89 -7.04 0.80 -4.11
N SER A 90 -8.30 0.97 -3.71
CA SER A 90 -8.97 0.02 -2.79
C SER A 90 -9.11 -1.39 -3.35
N THR A 91 -9.08 -1.57 -4.68
CA THR A 91 -9.06 -2.90 -5.32
C THR A 91 -7.78 -3.67 -4.98
N PHE A 92 -6.64 -2.98 -4.96
CA PHE A 92 -5.35 -3.57 -4.57
C PHE A 92 -5.27 -3.81 -3.06
N GLU A 93 -5.83 -2.90 -2.26
CA GLU A 93 -5.90 -3.09 -0.81
C GLU A 93 -6.75 -4.31 -0.45
N GLN A 94 -7.85 -4.56 -1.16
CA GLN A 94 -8.65 -5.77 -0.98
C GLN A 94 -7.86 -7.03 -1.37
N HIS A 95 -7.05 -6.98 -2.43
CA HIS A 95 -6.19 -8.09 -2.80
C HIS A 95 -5.12 -8.37 -1.73
N ILE A 96 -4.50 -7.32 -1.15
CA ILE A 96 -3.57 -7.44 -0.02
C ILE A 96 -4.26 -8.10 1.19
N LYS A 97 -5.51 -7.71 1.52
CA LYS A 97 -6.29 -8.37 2.59
C LYS A 97 -6.46 -9.86 2.33
N ASN A 98 -6.75 -10.25 1.08
CA ASN A 98 -6.86 -11.66 0.71
C ASN A 98 -5.51 -12.40 0.87
N MET A 99 -4.39 -11.78 0.47
CA MET A 99 -3.05 -12.34 0.70
C MET A 99 -2.75 -12.54 2.20
N LEU A 100 -3.13 -11.58 3.05
CA LEU A 100 -2.97 -11.71 4.50
C LEU A 100 -3.83 -12.84 5.09
N ASN A 101 -5.03 -13.07 4.57
CA ASN A 101 -5.85 -14.23 4.94
C ASN A 101 -5.14 -15.55 4.60
N GLU A 102 -4.50 -15.65 3.43
CA GLU A 102 -3.71 -16.84 3.10
C GLU A 102 -2.56 -17.07 4.08
N CYS A 103 -1.86 -15.99 4.47
CA CYS A 103 -0.81 -16.02 5.48
C CYS A 103 -1.32 -16.47 6.85
N ARG A 104 -2.50 -15.99 7.27
CA ARG A 104 -3.13 -16.39 8.53
C ARG A 104 -3.46 -17.87 8.56
N GLN A 105 -4.00 -18.41 7.48
CA GLN A 105 -4.31 -19.83 7.41
C GLN A 105 -3.03 -20.69 7.49
N ILE A 106 -1.92 -20.23 6.90
CA ILE A 106 -0.61 -20.89 7.08
C ILE A 106 -0.19 -20.87 8.57
N GLU A 107 -0.41 -19.76 9.26
CA GLU A 107 -0.15 -19.65 10.70
C GLU A 107 -1.00 -20.64 11.52
N VAL A 108 -2.28 -20.78 11.18
CA VAL A 108 -3.21 -21.73 11.82
C VAL A 108 -2.78 -23.19 11.54
N ASP A 109 -2.42 -23.51 10.30
CA ASP A 109 -1.92 -24.84 9.91
C ASP A 109 -0.64 -25.22 10.66
N PHE A 110 0.23 -24.24 10.93
CA PHE A 110 1.43 -24.45 11.73
C PHE A 110 1.12 -24.56 13.22
N SER A 111 0.24 -23.70 13.74
CA SER A 111 -0.15 -23.67 15.15
C SER A 111 -0.88 -24.94 15.59
N SER A 112 -1.77 -25.47 14.76
CA SER A 112 -2.43 -26.77 15.01
C SER A 112 -1.44 -27.94 15.05
N THR A 113 -0.31 -27.83 14.33
CA THR A 113 0.79 -28.79 14.42
C THR A 113 1.61 -28.62 15.72
N GLN A 114 1.61 -27.42 16.34
CA GLN A 114 2.37 -27.12 17.56
C GLN A 114 1.71 -27.62 18.84
N GLN A 115 0.41 -27.94 18.84
CA GLN A 115 -0.33 -28.31 20.06
C GLN A 115 0.23 -29.57 20.78
N THR A 116 1.20 -30.25 20.17
CA THR A 116 1.90 -31.43 20.71
C THR A 116 3.42 -31.24 20.93
N ARG A 117 3.99 -30.03 20.72
CA ARG A 117 5.46 -29.79 20.71
C ARG A 117 5.87 -28.56 21.52
N SER A 118 7.15 -28.48 21.90
CA SER A 118 7.72 -27.27 22.50
C SER A 118 7.84 -26.14 21.47
N VAL A 119 7.77 -24.90 21.93
CA VAL A 119 7.88 -23.68 21.10
C VAL A 119 9.16 -23.68 20.25
N ALA A 120 10.29 -24.14 20.81
CA ALA A 120 11.56 -24.23 20.09
C ALA A 120 11.54 -25.27 18.96
N ALA A 121 10.96 -26.45 19.20
CA ALA A 121 10.84 -27.50 18.18
C ALA A 121 9.91 -27.08 17.03
N ALA A 122 8.86 -26.34 17.35
CA ALA A 122 7.96 -25.80 16.35
C ALA A 122 8.58 -24.66 15.54
N ALA A 123 9.33 -23.75 16.18
CA ALA A 123 10.07 -22.71 15.48
C ALA A 123 11.16 -23.29 14.56
N ALA A 124 11.77 -24.42 14.91
CA ALA A 124 12.72 -25.11 14.03
C ALA A 124 12.04 -25.71 12.78
N GLN A 125 10.80 -26.20 12.93
CA GLN A 125 10.03 -26.79 11.82
C GLN A 125 9.38 -25.72 10.92
N TYR A 126 8.95 -24.61 11.51
CA TYR A 126 8.29 -23.50 10.81
C TYR A 126 9.01 -22.19 11.15
N PRO A 127 10.21 -21.97 10.59
CA PRO A 127 11.10 -20.89 11.02
C PRO A 127 10.66 -19.51 10.55
N PHE A 128 9.48 -19.36 9.94
CA PHE A 128 9.02 -18.07 9.43
C PHE A 128 7.56 -17.76 9.80
N TYR A 129 7.29 -16.48 10.05
CA TYR A 129 5.99 -15.86 9.84
C TYR A 129 5.89 -15.40 8.40
N TYR A 130 4.67 -15.38 7.85
CA TYR A 130 4.39 -14.91 6.49
C TYR A 130 3.45 -13.72 6.55
N GLY A 131 3.66 -12.77 5.67
CA GLY A 131 2.87 -11.55 5.57
C GLY A 131 3.05 -10.89 4.22
N VAL A 132 2.76 -9.60 4.15
CA VAL A 132 2.86 -8.80 2.93
C VAL A 132 3.75 -7.58 3.18
N ARG A 133 4.75 -7.37 2.33
CA ARG A 133 5.40 -6.05 2.22
C ARG A 133 4.57 -5.25 1.23
N TYR A 134 4.13 -4.07 1.65
CA TYR A 134 3.32 -3.16 0.85
C TYR A 134 4.00 -1.79 0.78
N THR A 135 4.11 -1.25 -0.43
CA THR A 135 4.69 0.06 -0.68
C THR A 135 3.80 0.84 -1.63
N VAL A 136 3.58 2.11 -1.30
CA VAL A 136 2.96 3.09 -2.19
C VAL A 136 3.92 4.23 -2.38
N THR A 137 4.09 4.67 -3.63
CA THR A 137 4.88 5.84 -3.98
C THR A 137 4.02 6.80 -4.78
N VAL A 138 4.04 8.06 -4.40
CA VAL A 138 3.36 9.13 -5.12
C VAL A 138 4.33 9.72 -6.12
N SER A 139 3.89 9.89 -7.37
CA SER A 139 4.76 10.39 -8.43
C SER A 139 5.21 11.83 -8.17
N SER A 140 6.45 12.14 -8.57
CA SER A 140 6.93 13.52 -8.69
C SER A 140 6.32 14.24 -9.89
N ASP A 141 5.86 13.50 -10.89
CA ASP A 141 5.21 14.05 -12.08
C ASP A 141 3.87 14.63 -11.67
N ARG A 142 3.64 15.87 -12.09
CA ARG A 142 2.42 16.59 -11.77
C ARG A 142 1.31 16.19 -12.72
N TYR A 143 0.10 16.41 -12.25
CA TYR A 143 -1.12 16.21 -13.01
C TYR A 143 -1.16 17.07 -14.30
N ALA A 144 -0.49 18.23 -14.32
CA ALA A 144 -0.27 19.00 -15.53
C ALA A 144 1.23 19.27 -15.75
N ASP A 145 1.67 19.22 -17.01
CA ASP A 145 3.07 19.44 -17.41
C ASP A 145 3.62 20.80 -16.98
N ARG A 146 2.74 21.80 -16.89
CA ARG A 146 3.06 23.15 -16.39
C ARG A 146 2.07 23.54 -15.32
N PRO A 147 2.53 23.73 -14.07
CA PRO A 147 1.70 24.26 -13.01
C PRO A 147 1.14 25.63 -13.39
N ASP A 148 -0.18 25.76 -13.36
CA ASP A 148 -0.90 27.02 -13.53
C ASP A 148 -1.34 27.50 -12.14
N PRO A 149 -0.89 28.68 -11.67
CA PRO A 149 -1.31 29.26 -10.40
C PRO A 149 -2.83 29.45 -10.26
N ALA A 150 -3.56 29.49 -11.38
CA ALA A 150 -5.03 29.55 -11.40
C ALA A 150 -5.70 28.17 -11.37
N ASP A 151 -4.94 27.08 -11.57
CA ASP A 151 -5.41 25.70 -11.54
C ASP A 151 -4.66 24.88 -10.48
N PHE A 152 -5.25 24.76 -9.30
CA PHE A 152 -4.68 23.95 -8.22
C PHE A 152 -4.53 22.46 -8.57
N HIS A 153 -5.25 21.94 -9.58
CA HIS A 153 -5.04 20.57 -10.04
C HIS A 153 -3.66 20.36 -10.64
N SER A 154 -3.10 21.39 -11.27
CA SER A 154 -1.76 21.32 -11.87
C SER A 154 -0.63 21.03 -10.88
N TYR A 155 -0.89 21.12 -9.56
CA TYR A 155 0.08 20.88 -8.49
C TYR A 155 -0.03 19.49 -7.84
N VAL A 156 -1.10 18.73 -8.08
CA VAL A 156 -1.25 17.38 -7.51
C VAL A 156 -0.42 16.38 -8.32
N ALA A 157 -0.14 15.21 -7.74
CA ALA A 157 0.57 14.15 -8.44
C ALA A 157 -0.29 13.58 -9.59
N SER A 158 0.36 13.16 -10.67
CA SER A 158 -0.31 12.50 -11.79
C SER A 158 -0.79 11.10 -11.45
N HIS A 159 -0.04 10.36 -10.63
CA HIS A 159 -0.33 8.96 -10.31
C HIS A 159 0.31 8.52 -8.99
N ILE A 160 -0.12 7.35 -8.52
CA ILE A 160 0.57 6.55 -7.52
C ILE A 160 1.05 5.23 -8.12
N GLU A 161 2.16 4.72 -7.61
CA GLU A 161 2.62 3.35 -7.87
C GLU A 161 2.48 2.51 -6.61
N ILE A 162 2.03 1.28 -6.80
CA ILE A 162 1.84 0.29 -5.75
C ILE A 162 2.75 -0.89 -6.05
N ASP A 163 3.52 -1.32 -5.05
CA ASP A 163 4.37 -2.52 -5.07
C ASP A 163 4.07 -3.36 -3.82
N TYR A 164 3.69 -4.62 -4.01
CA TYR A 164 3.52 -5.52 -2.88
C TYR A 164 3.82 -6.96 -3.21
N CYS A 165 4.34 -7.68 -2.22
CA CYS A 165 4.70 -9.09 -2.36
C CYS A 165 4.55 -9.83 -1.04
N PHE A 166 4.42 -11.15 -1.13
CA PHE A 166 4.56 -12.00 0.06
C PHE A 166 5.96 -11.86 0.65
N TYR A 167 6.00 -11.71 1.97
CA TYR A 167 7.22 -11.49 2.72
C TYR A 167 7.28 -12.48 3.87
N LYS A 168 8.48 -12.99 4.18
CA LYS A 168 8.70 -13.91 5.29
C LYS A 168 9.62 -13.29 6.32
N PHE A 169 9.35 -13.57 7.59
CA PHE A 169 10.10 -13.05 8.73
C PHE A 169 10.52 -14.21 9.60
N LYS A 170 11.81 -14.32 9.90
CA LYS A 170 12.31 -15.43 10.71
C LYS A 170 11.67 -15.38 12.11
N ARG A 171 11.12 -16.52 12.55
CA ARG A 171 10.73 -16.73 13.95
C ARG A 171 12.01 -16.86 14.74
N ASP A 172 12.28 -15.86 15.56
CA ASP A 172 13.36 -15.91 16.53
C ASP A 172 12.72 -15.86 17.92
N PRO A 173 12.87 -16.91 18.73
CA PRO A 173 12.30 -16.95 20.08
C PRO A 173 13.00 -16.02 21.07
N TYR A 174 14.12 -15.38 20.68
CA TYR A 174 14.98 -14.64 21.59
C TYR A 174 15.25 -13.17 21.20
N PHE A 175 15.18 -12.74 19.93
CA PHE A 175 15.48 -11.33 19.52
C PHE A 175 14.69 -10.88 18.26
N PRO A 176 14.53 -9.57 17.97
CA PRO A 176 13.61 -9.07 16.94
C PRO A 176 14.15 -9.32 15.52
N MET A 177 13.27 -9.88 14.67
CA MET A 177 13.32 -10.03 13.21
C MET A 177 14.63 -9.59 12.48
N MET A 178 15.74 -10.29 12.65
CA MET A 178 17.00 -9.96 11.93
C MET A 178 17.10 -10.59 10.53
N SER A 179 16.24 -11.55 10.18
CA SER A 179 16.23 -12.17 8.84
C SER A 179 14.84 -12.12 8.27
N SER A 180 14.64 -11.27 7.26
CA SER A 180 13.40 -11.18 6.51
C SER A 180 13.70 -11.06 5.01
N GLY A 181 12.73 -11.41 4.17
CA GLY A 181 12.90 -11.34 2.73
C GLY A 181 11.63 -11.69 1.97
N PRO A 182 11.61 -11.44 0.64
CA PRO A 182 10.49 -11.84 -0.18
C PRO A 182 10.36 -13.36 -0.21
N VAL A 183 9.13 -13.86 -0.28
CA VAL A 183 8.87 -15.27 -0.58
C VAL A 183 9.23 -15.52 -2.05
N ARG A 184 10.05 -16.55 -2.29
CA ARG A 184 10.54 -16.91 -3.62
C ARG A 184 9.89 -18.21 -4.10
N GLY A 185 9.98 -18.45 -5.42
CA GLY A 185 9.51 -19.71 -6.00
C GLY A 185 10.10 -20.95 -5.33
N ALA A 186 11.39 -20.91 -4.97
CA ALA A 186 12.09 -21.99 -4.27
C ALA A 186 11.54 -22.30 -2.87
N ASP A 187 11.01 -21.30 -2.16
CA ASP A 187 10.41 -21.51 -0.83
C ASP A 187 9.17 -22.40 -0.93
N ILE A 188 8.39 -22.22 -1.99
CA ILE A 188 7.16 -22.98 -2.25
C ILE A 188 7.49 -24.41 -2.67
N THR A 189 8.53 -24.61 -3.48
CA THR A 189 9.01 -25.94 -3.83
C THR A 189 9.49 -26.70 -2.58
N ALA A 190 10.12 -26.00 -1.62
CA ALA A 190 10.59 -26.60 -0.38
C ALA A 190 9.47 -26.92 0.62
N ASN A 191 8.33 -26.23 0.56
CA ASN A 191 7.20 -26.47 1.46
C ASN A 191 5.86 -26.42 0.70
N PRO A 192 5.26 -27.58 0.41
CA PRO A 192 3.97 -27.67 -0.31
C PRO A 192 2.83 -26.89 0.35
N LYS A 193 2.86 -26.66 1.66
CA LYS A 193 1.84 -25.85 2.36
C LYS A 193 1.85 -24.39 1.91
N LEU A 194 2.96 -23.90 1.34
CA LEU A 194 3.09 -22.53 0.82
C LEU A 194 2.56 -22.37 -0.61
N VAL A 195 2.11 -23.43 -1.28
CA VAL A 195 1.48 -23.34 -2.62
C VAL A 195 0.28 -22.39 -2.61
N ARG A 196 -0.43 -22.29 -1.47
CA ARG A 196 -1.53 -21.35 -1.26
C ARG A 196 -1.11 -19.87 -1.37
N LEU A 197 0.17 -19.54 -1.17
CA LEU A 197 0.67 -18.19 -1.45
C LEU A 197 0.64 -17.84 -2.94
N ARG A 198 0.42 -18.80 -3.85
CA ARG A 198 0.21 -18.52 -5.30
C ARG A 198 -1.26 -18.55 -5.71
N SER A 199 -2.19 -18.93 -4.83
CA SER A 199 -3.60 -19.13 -5.20
C SER A 199 -4.37 -17.81 -5.34
N THR A 200 -3.80 -16.69 -4.89
CA THR A 200 -4.42 -15.37 -5.03
C THR A 200 -4.27 -14.91 -6.48
N ALA A 201 -5.36 -14.99 -7.25
CA ALA A 201 -5.41 -14.46 -8.60
C ALA A 201 -5.05 -12.97 -8.57
N ALA A 202 -4.23 -12.54 -9.54
CA ALA A 202 -3.89 -11.13 -9.68
C ALA A 202 -5.16 -10.26 -9.67
N PRO A 203 -5.14 -9.08 -9.05
CA PRO A 203 -6.31 -8.21 -9.03
C PRO A 203 -6.71 -7.91 -10.47
N SER A 204 -7.96 -8.20 -10.80
CA SER A 204 -8.48 -7.93 -12.13
C SER A 204 -8.64 -6.42 -12.30
N PRO A 205 -7.93 -5.77 -13.23
CA PRO A 205 -8.08 -4.34 -13.47
C PRO A 205 -9.37 -4.00 -14.23
N ALA A 206 -10.24 -4.99 -14.48
CA ALA A 206 -11.20 -5.05 -15.59
C ALA A 206 -12.21 -3.90 -15.75
N HIS A 207 -12.22 -2.89 -14.88
CA HIS A 207 -13.20 -1.80 -14.96
C HIS A 207 -12.64 -0.39 -14.68
N SER A 208 -11.33 -0.20 -14.56
CA SER A 208 -10.77 1.15 -14.35
C SER A 208 -9.73 1.50 -15.41
N PRO A 209 -9.98 2.51 -16.25
CA PRO A 209 -9.01 2.95 -17.25
C PRO A 209 -7.75 3.58 -16.62
N ASN A 210 -7.83 3.94 -15.35
CA ASN A 210 -6.77 4.54 -14.54
C ASN A 210 -5.70 3.54 -14.09
N ILE A 211 -5.83 2.24 -14.37
CA ILE A 211 -4.94 1.20 -13.84
C ILE A 211 -4.03 0.67 -14.94
N THR A 212 -2.72 0.80 -14.74
CA THR A 212 -1.71 0.11 -15.54
C THR A 212 -1.02 -0.95 -14.69
N ILE A 213 -1.19 -2.23 -15.02
CA ILE A 213 -0.44 -3.32 -14.37
C ILE A 213 1.00 -3.29 -14.85
N LEU A 214 1.94 -3.23 -13.91
CA LEU A 214 3.37 -3.18 -14.22
C LEU A 214 3.97 -4.59 -14.16
N PRO A 215 4.99 -4.88 -14.99
CA PRO A 215 5.68 -6.17 -14.95
C PRO A 215 6.27 -6.47 -13.57
N SER A 216 6.24 -7.76 -13.20
CA SER A 216 6.88 -8.30 -12.01
C SER A 216 7.77 -9.49 -12.34
N ASN A 217 8.90 -9.59 -11.63
CA ASN A 217 9.87 -10.66 -11.78
C ASN A 217 9.44 -11.98 -11.10
N ASN A 218 8.32 -11.99 -10.38
CA ASN A 218 7.84 -13.17 -9.64
C ASN A 218 6.30 -13.27 -9.70
N PRO A 219 5.72 -13.66 -10.85
CA PRO A 219 4.28 -13.65 -11.05
C PRO A 219 3.56 -14.53 -10.03
N GLY A 220 2.46 -14.02 -9.49
CA GLY A 220 1.69 -14.67 -8.42
C GLY A 220 2.25 -14.47 -7.01
N LEU A 221 3.42 -13.86 -6.85
CA LEU A 221 4.02 -13.56 -5.53
C LEU A 221 4.40 -12.09 -5.35
N HIS A 222 4.56 -11.35 -6.45
CA HIS A 222 4.86 -9.94 -6.48
C HIS A 222 3.98 -9.26 -7.52
N PHE A 223 3.42 -8.13 -7.12
CA PHE A 223 2.42 -7.41 -7.90
C PHE A 223 2.79 -5.93 -7.90
N ARG A 224 2.65 -5.31 -9.07
CA ARG A 224 2.93 -3.90 -9.26
C ARG A 224 1.86 -3.28 -10.13
N ALA A 225 1.45 -2.06 -9.78
CA ALA A 225 0.50 -1.30 -10.57
C ALA A 225 0.77 0.19 -10.44
N ARG A 226 0.48 0.92 -11.51
CA ARG A 226 0.33 2.36 -11.53
C ARG A 226 -1.15 2.70 -11.56
N ILE A 227 -1.54 3.68 -10.75
CA ILE A 227 -2.91 4.21 -10.71
C ILE A 227 -2.86 5.71 -10.99
N ASP A 228 -3.38 6.09 -12.14
CA ASP A 228 -3.44 7.47 -12.59
C ASP A 228 -4.63 8.21 -11.97
N ASN A 229 -4.39 9.47 -11.57
CA ASN A 229 -5.47 10.39 -11.25
C ASN A 229 -6.32 10.71 -12.49
N GLU A 230 -5.80 10.45 -13.68
CA GLU A 230 -6.51 10.49 -14.96
C GLU A 230 -7.11 9.14 -15.35
N ALA A 231 -8.26 9.20 -16.02
CA ALA A 231 -9.01 8.09 -16.57
C ALA A 231 -8.96 8.19 -18.09
#